data_AF-A0A530QGZ8-F1
#
_entry.id   AF-A0A530QGZ8-F1
#
_cell.length_a   1.000
_cell.length_b   1.000
_cell.length_c   1.000
_cell.angle_alpha   90.00
_cell.angle_beta   90.00
_cell.angle_gamma   90.00
#
_symmetry.space_group_name_H-M   'P 1'
#
loop_
_entity.id
_entity.type
_entity.pdbx_description
1 polymer ?
#
loop_
_entity_poly.entity_id
_entity_poly.type
_entity_poly.pdbx_seq_one_letter_code
_entity_poly.pdbx_strand_id
1 'polypeptide(L)'
;ARQERPHAHSIAETIAGGVAIVADLGIDRLVSYRIGPDGSLTRLAEQALAPGAGPRHVALHPGGRFVFVMNELDSTIVSLALDNLSG
;
A
#
# COMPACT_ATOMS: atom_id res chain seq x y z
N ALA A 1 -5.10 5.39 -20.59
CA ALA A 1 -4.91 4.10 -19.88
C ALA A 1 -4.90 4.37 -18.36
N ARG A 2 -5.11 3.35 -17.51
CA ARG A 2 -5.20 3.54 -16.05
C ARG A 2 -3.85 3.71 -15.34
N GLN A 3 -2.73 3.53 -16.04
CA GLN A 3 -1.38 3.43 -15.47
C GLN A 3 -0.37 4.40 -16.11
N GLU A 4 -0.80 5.62 -16.42
CA GLU A 4 0.07 6.64 -17.05
C GLU A 4 0.73 7.59 -16.05
N ARG A 5 0.25 7.60 -14.79
CA ARG A 5 0.71 8.48 -13.70
C ARG A 5 0.20 7.96 -12.35
N PRO A 6 0.76 8.42 -11.22
CA PRO A 6 0.22 8.12 -9.89
C PRO A 6 -1.30 8.30 -9.78
N HIS A 7 -1.94 7.31 -9.17
CA HIS A 7 -3.37 7.16 -8.98
C HIS A 7 -3.63 6.38 -7.68
N ALA A 8 -3.34 7.02 -6.54
CA ALA A 8 -3.67 6.50 -5.22
C ALA A 8 -5.18 6.20 -5.11
N HIS A 9 -5.52 5.00 -4.64
CA HIS A 9 -6.89 4.50 -4.62
C HIS A 9 -7.36 4.03 -3.24
N SER A 10 -6.46 3.56 -2.38
CA SER A 10 -6.79 3.07 -1.04
C SER A 10 -5.64 3.33 -0.08
N ILE A 11 -5.97 3.54 1.19
CA ILE A 11 -5.05 3.77 2.30
C ILE A 11 -5.49 2.96 3.52
N ALA A 12 -4.54 2.39 4.24
CA ALA A 12 -4.76 1.79 5.56
C ALA A 12 -3.59 2.13 6.49
N GLU A 13 -3.90 2.47 7.75
CA GLU A 13 -2.89 2.62 8.78
C GLU A 13 -2.53 1.25 9.38
N THR A 14 -1.24 1.00 9.58
CA THR A 14 -0.76 -0.22 10.26
C THR A 14 -1.36 -0.36 11.65
N ILE A 15 -1.53 -1.60 12.12
CA ILE A 15 -2.12 -1.87 13.45
C ILE A 15 -1.27 -1.28 14.59
N ALA A 16 0.06 -1.21 14.40
CA ALA A 16 0.96 -0.55 15.34
C ALA A 16 0.79 0.98 15.39
N GLY A 17 0.12 1.56 14.39
CA GLY A 17 -0.07 2.99 14.24
C GLY A 17 1.14 3.72 13.67
N GLY A 18 0.93 4.95 13.21
CA GLY A 18 2.00 5.86 12.79
C GLY A 18 2.57 5.58 11.39
N VAL A 19 2.10 4.54 10.70
CA VAL A 19 2.47 4.24 9.31
C VAL A 19 1.23 3.98 8.48
N ALA A 20 1.07 4.70 7.37
CA ALA A 20 0.04 4.47 6.36
C ALA A 20 0.61 3.70 5.17
N ILE A 21 -0.12 2.70 4.68
CA ILE A 21 0.13 2.00 3.41
C ILE A 21 -0.89 2.46 2.38
N VAL A 22 -0.40 2.95 1.24
CA VAL A 22 -1.21 3.46 0.13
C VAL A 22 -1.05 2.53 -1.07
N ALA A 23 -2.16 2.03 -1.61
CA ALA A 23 -2.18 1.38 -2.92
C ALA A 23 -2.32 2.43 -4.02
N ASP A 24 -1.34 2.44 -4.93
CA ASP A 24 -1.35 3.28 -6.12
C ASP A 24 -1.51 2.42 -7.38
N LEU A 25 -2.70 2.49 -7.96
CA LEU A 25 -3.08 1.73 -9.14
C LEU A 25 -2.24 2.11 -10.35
N GLY A 26 -1.87 3.40 -10.44
CA GLY A 26 -1.29 3.99 -11.62
C GLY A 26 0.18 3.67 -11.83
N ILE A 27 0.88 3.24 -10.77
CA ILE A 27 2.33 2.96 -10.80
C ILE A 27 2.69 1.55 -10.34
N ASP A 28 1.71 0.67 -10.13
CA ASP A 28 1.87 -0.70 -9.63
C ASP A 28 2.68 -0.80 -8.33
N ARG A 29 2.39 0.08 -7.36
CA ARG A 29 3.11 0.09 -6.08
C ARG A 29 2.18 0.22 -4.89
N LEU A 30 2.62 -0.38 -3.79
CA LEU A 30 2.32 0.13 -2.46
C LEU A 30 3.37 1.17 -2.09
N VAL A 31 2.94 2.24 -1.43
CA VAL A 31 3.84 3.26 -0.86
C VAL A 31 3.49 3.44 0.61
N SER A 32 4.50 3.38 1.47
CA SER A 32 4.31 3.60 2.90
C SER A 32 4.77 4.99 3.33
N TYR A 33 4.09 5.55 4.32
CA TYR A 33 4.35 6.88 4.87
C TYR A 33 4.31 6.83 6.39
N ARG A 34 5.26 7.48 7.05
CA ARG A 34 5.17 7.83 8.47
C ARG A 34 4.17 8.98 8.62
N ILE A 35 3.27 8.84 9.58
CA ILE A 35 2.30 9.85 9.96
C ILE A 35 2.90 10.67 11.12
N GLY A 36 3.12 11.96 10.91
CA GLY A 36 3.57 12.90 11.92
C GLY A 36 2.45 13.28 12.89
N PRO A 37 2.77 13.85 14.07
CA PRO A 37 1.78 14.28 15.06
C PRO A 37 0.85 15.40 14.55
N ASP A 38 1.27 16.11 13.50
CA ASP A 38 0.50 17.13 12.78
C ASP A 38 -0.25 16.58 11.55
N GLY A 39 -0.22 15.26 11.33
CA GLY A 39 -0.78 14.60 10.15
C GLY A 39 0.10 14.68 8.90
N SER A 40 1.32 15.23 9.00
CA SER A 40 2.26 15.25 7.88
C SER A 40 2.65 13.82 7.47
N LEU A 41 2.83 13.59 6.17
CA LEU A 41 3.22 12.30 5.62
C LEU A 41 4.67 12.35 5.14
N THR A 42 5.52 11.55 5.77
CA THR A 42 6.92 11.35 5.33
C THR A 42 7.03 9.99 4.67
N ARG A 43 7.39 9.95 3.38
CA ARG A 43 7.55 8.70 2.64
C ARG A 43 8.61 7.80 3.29
N LEU A 44 8.31 6.50 3.42
CA LEU A 44 9.20 5.50 4.03
C LEU A 44 9.73 4.52 2.99
N ALA A 45 8.85 3.74 2.37
CA ALA A 45 9.23 2.70 1.43
C ALA A 45 8.24 2.60 0.26
N GLU A 46 8.65 1.84 -0.75
CA GLU A 46 7.79 1.41 -1.84
C GLU A 46 7.96 -0.09 -2.08
N GLN A 47 6.87 -0.76 -2.40
CA GLN A 47 6.87 -2.16 -2.83
C GLN A 47 6.21 -2.24 -4.20
N ALA A 48 7.00 -2.60 -5.21
CA ALA A 48 6.49 -2.87 -6.54
C ALA A 48 5.66 -4.17 -6.54
N LEU A 49 4.52 -4.14 -7.21
CA LEU A 49 3.76 -5.32 -7.57
C LEU A 49 4.08 -5.74 -9.00
N ALA A 50 3.44 -6.81 -9.47
CA ALA A 50 3.57 -7.23 -10.86
C ALA A 50 3.18 -6.07 -11.80
N PRO A 51 3.94 -5.81 -12.89
CA PRO A 51 3.54 -4.82 -13.87
C PRO A 51 2.17 -5.12 -14.45
N GLY A 52 1.28 -4.12 -14.47
CA GLY A 52 -0.10 -4.28 -14.93
C GLY A 52 -1.06 -4.87 -13.89
N ALA A 53 -0.65 -5.00 -12.62
CA ALA A 53 -1.53 -5.53 -11.57
C ALA A 53 -2.64 -4.54 -11.19
N GLY A 54 -2.31 -3.27 -11.02
CA GLY A 54 -3.23 -2.22 -10.60
C GLY A 54 -3.72 -2.36 -9.16
N PRO A 55 -2.86 -2.13 -8.15
CA PRO A 55 -3.24 -2.14 -6.73
C PRO A 55 -4.45 -1.22 -6.46
N ARG A 56 -5.53 -1.77 -5.87
CA ARG A 56 -6.79 -1.02 -5.71
C ARG A 56 -7.24 -0.88 -4.27
N HIS A 57 -7.16 -1.94 -3.49
CA HIS A 57 -7.62 -1.97 -2.10
C HIS A 57 -6.61 -2.70 -1.23
N VAL A 58 -6.28 -2.12 -0.07
CA VAL A 58 -5.41 -2.73 0.94
C VAL A 58 -6.20 -3.13 2.18
N ALA A 59 -5.89 -4.29 2.74
CA ALA A 59 -6.43 -4.76 4.01
C ALA A 59 -5.33 -5.33 4.88
N LEU A 60 -5.30 -4.96 6.16
CA LEU A 60 -4.33 -5.48 7.11
C LEU A 60 -4.89 -6.67 7.86
N HIS A 61 -4.05 -7.69 8.04
CA HIS A 61 -4.38 -8.78 8.94
C HIS A 61 -4.41 -8.27 10.39
N PRO A 62 -5.40 -8.64 11.23
CA PRO A 62 -5.49 -8.17 12.62
C PRO A 62 -4.26 -8.48 13.47
N GLY A 63 -3.54 -9.55 13.12
CA GLY A 63 -2.26 -9.90 13.76
C GLY A 63 -1.07 -9.04 13.36
N GLY A 64 -1.24 -8.01 12.52
CA GLY A 64 -0.22 -6.99 12.21
C GLY A 64 0.96 -7.45 11.35
N ARG A 65 0.99 -8.70 10.89
CA ARG A 65 2.13 -9.27 10.14
C ARG A 65 1.96 -9.31 8.63
N PHE A 66 0.75 -9.09 8.12
CA PHE A 66 0.45 -9.21 6.70
C PHE A 66 -0.43 -8.08 6.22
N VAL A 67 -0.17 -7.64 4.99
CA VAL A 67 -1.07 -6.82 4.19
C VAL A 67 -1.53 -7.63 2.98
N PHE A 68 -2.81 -7.52 2.66
CA PHE A 68 -3.43 -8.08 1.47
C PHE A 68 -3.79 -6.97 0.51
N VAL A 69 -3.50 -7.16 -0.77
CA VAL A 69 -3.82 -6.19 -1.81
C VAL A 69 -4.66 -6.85 -2.88
N MET A 70 -5.81 -6.25 -3.17
CA MET A 70 -6.60 -6.57 -4.35
C MET A 70 -6.08 -5.77 -5.54
N ASN A 71 -5.72 -6.48 -6.62
CA ASN A 71 -5.26 -5.90 -7.87
C ASN A 71 -6.41 -5.90 -8.89
N GLU A 72 -6.75 -4.72 -9.44
CA GLU A 72 -7.92 -4.53 -10.32
C GLU A 72 -7.70 -5.11 -11.71
N LEU A 73 -6.49 -4.95 -12.26
CA LEU A 73 -6.25 -5.09 -13.69
C LEU A 73 -5.85 -6.52 -14.08
N ASP A 74 -5.17 -7.25 -13.19
CA ASP A 74 -4.79 -8.64 -13.40
C ASP A 74 -5.66 -9.65 -12.63
N SER A 75 -6.63 -9.17 -11.86
CA SER A 75 -7.55 -9.99 -11.05
C SER A 75 -6.85 -10.90 -10.02
N THR A 76 -5.76 -10.43 -9.41
CA THR A 76 -5.04 -11.17 -8.36
C THR A 76 -5.25 -10.57 -6.96
N ILE A 77 -4.95 -11.40 -5.95
CA ILE A 77 -4.73 -10.93 -4.58
C ILE A 77 -3.30 -11.32 -4.22
N VAL A 78 -2.53 -10.35 -3.70
CA VAL A 78 -1.18 -10.60 -3.17
C VAL A 78 -1.19 -10.45 -1.65
N SER A 79 -0.45 -11.33 -0.97
CA SER A 79 -0.15 -11.22 0.45
C SER A 79 1.31 -10.85 0.62
N LEU A 80 1.59 -9.79 1.38
CA LEU A 80 2.93 -9.33 1.69
C LEU A 80 3.13 -9.36 3.20
N ALA A 81 4.31 -9.77 3.64
CA ALA A 81 4.70 -9.62 5.03
C ALA A 81 4.93 -8.13 5.33
N LEU A 82 4.42 -7.67 6.47
CA LEU A 82 4.57 -6.30 6.94
C LEU A 82 5.93 -6.16 7.63
N ASP A 83 6.71 -5.13 7.27
CA ASP A 83 7.91 -4.77 8.01
C ASP A 83 7.54 -3.83 9.17
N ASN A 84 8.03 -4.12 10.37
CA ASN A 84 7.65 -3.36 11.56
C ASN A 84 8.20 -1.92 11.60
N LEU A 85 9.16 -1.57 10.74
CA LEU A 85 9.77 -0.24 10.69
C LEU A 85 9.24 0.57 9.51
N SER A 86 9.14 -0.05 8.34
CA SER A 86 8.74 0.66 7.11
C SER A 86 7.29 0.47 6.71
N GLY A 87 6.56 -0.48 7.32
CA GLY A 87 5.27 -0.97 6.79
C GLY A 87 5.49 -1.94 5.66
#